data_AF-A0A0N8TAV8-F1
#
_entry.id   AF-A0A0N8TAV8-F1
#
_cell.length_a   1.000
_cell.length_b   1.000
_cell.length_c   1.000
_cell.angle_alpha   90.00
_cell.angle_beta   90.00
_cell.angle_gamma   90.00
#
_symmetry.space_group_name_H-M   'P 1'
#
loop_
_entity.id
_entity.type
_entity.pdbx_description
1 polymer ?
#
loop_
_entity_poly.entity_id
_entity_poly.type
_entity_poly.pdbx_seq_one_letter_code
_entity_poly.pdbx_strand_id
1 'polypeptide(L)'
;MREDRDRDLHDHPWHARTIILQGGYVELRLIMINTHGQVTERIERRTGTCAALRPGEYHRIDQVAAGGAYTLFITCPKSCDWGFLVNGVKVPWDVYTADDSASFESSRVAGDK
;
A
#
# COMPACT_ATOMS: atom_id res chain seq x y z
N MET A 1 12.49 5.84 2.05
CA MET A 1 11.25 5.13 1.71
C MET A 1 11.56 4.08 0.63
N ARG A 2 10.78 3.00 0.54
CA ARG A 2 10.88 1.96 -0.50
C ARG A 2 9.52 1.71 -1.12
N GLU A 3 9.50 1.05 -2.27
CA GLU A 3 8.28 0.55 -2.92
C GLU A 3 7.64 -0.55 -2.08
N ASP A 4 6.32 -0.64 -2.15
CA ASP A 4 5.57 -1.74 -1.57
C ASP A 4 5.74 -2.97 -2.46
N ARG A 5 6.08 -4.10 -1.85
CA ARG A 5 6.31 -5.36 -2.58
C ARG A 5 5.15 -6.33 -2.45
N ASP A 6 4.15 -5.97 -1.65
CA ASP A 6 2.93 -6.76 -1.45
C ASP A 6 2.08 -6.75 -2.72
N ARG A 7 1.34 -7.84 -2.95
CA ARG A 7 0.55 -8.02 -4.18
C ARG A 7 -0.65 -7.08 -4.24
N ASP A 8 -1.32 -6.87 -3.11
CA ASP A 8 -2.60 -6.18 -3.03
C ASP A 8 -2.45 -4.76 -2.46
N LEU A 9 -3.42 -3.88 -2.75
CA LEU A 9 -3.48 -2.54 -2.15
C LEU A 9 -3.80 -2.67 -0.66
N HIS A 10 -3.27 -1.78 0.18
CA HIS A 10 -3.57 -1.74 1.61
C HIS A 10 -4.15 -0.39 2.02
N ASP A 11 -4.90 -0.37 3.11
CA ASP A 11 -5.37 0.88 3.72
C ASP A 11 -4.54 1.22 4.96
N HIS A 12 -4.97 2.22 5.73
CA HIS A 12 -4.32 2.56 7.00
C HIS A 12 -5.36 2.71 8.12
N PRO A 13 -4.99 2.40 9.37
CA PRO A 13 -5.90 2.40 10.49
C PRO A 13 -6.20 3.81 11.07
N TRP A 14 -5.76 4.87 10.38
CA TRP A 14 -5.79 6.25 10.85
C TRP A 14 -6.33 7.20 9.78
N HIS A 15 -6.95 8.28 10.24
CA HIS A 15 -6.87 9.53 9.48
C HIS A 15 -5.43 10.03 9.56
N ALA A 16 -4.82 10.27 8.40
CA ALA A 16 -3.43 10.64 8.31
C ALA A 16 -3.19 11.73 7.27
N ARG A 17 -2.03 12.36 7.37
CA ARG A 17 -1.51 13.31 6.41
C ARG A 17 -0.07 12.96 6.08
N THR A 18 0.25 12.87 4.79
CA THR A 18 1.61 12.74 4.29
C THR A 18 2.09 14.07 3.72
N ILE A 19 3.33 14.43 4.02
CA ILE A 19 4.04 15.56 3.44
C ILE A 19 5.36 15.04 2.87
N ILE A 20 5.59 15.23 1.57
CA ILE A 20 6.84 14.80 0.93
C ILE A 20 7.91 15.87 1.19
N LEU A 21 8.93 15.52 1.96
CA LEU A 21 10.01 16.43 2.36
C LEU A 21 11.13 16.49 1.31
N GLN A 22 11.41 15.36 0.65
CA GLN A 22 12.43 15.27 -0.39
C GLN A 22 12.12 14.08 -1.32
N GLY A 23 12.49 14.23 -2.60
CA GLY A 23 12.26 13.21 -3.62
C GLY A 23 10.79 13.09 -4.01
N GLY A 24 10.35 11.85 -4.24
CA GLY A 24 8.98 11.55 -4.61
C GLY A 24 8.74 10.06 -4.88
N TYR A 25 7.47 9.71 -5.07
CA TYR A 25 7.03 8.36 -5.41
C TYR A 25 5.78 8.42 -6.26
N VAL A 26 5.45 7.29 -6.89
CA VAL A 26 4.18 7.07 -7.56
C VAL A 26 3.30 6.18 -6.69
N GLU A 27 2.10 6.67 -6.42
CA GLU A 27 1.06 6.01 -5.66
C GLU A 27 0.04 5.41 -6.62
N LEU A 28 -0.36 4.16 -6.42
CA LEU A 28 -1.59 3.63 -7.00
C LEU A 28 -2.67 3.69 -5.94
N ARG A 29 -3.79 4.38 -6.22
CA ARG A 29 -4.97 4.45 -5.34
C ARG A 29 -6.17 3.77 -5.97
N LEU A 30 -6.93 3.05 -5.16
CA LEU A 30 -8.23 2.52 -5.57
C LEU A 30 -9.23 3.67 -5.79
N ILE A 31 -9.85 3.69 -6.96
CA ILE A 31 -10.97 4.59 -7.27
C ILE A 31 -12.29 3.89 -6.96
N MET A 32 -12.44 2.67 -7.51
CA MET A 32 -13.64 1.86 -7.35
C MET A 32 -13.36 0.40 -7.70
N ILE A 33 -14.29 -0.47 -7.34
CA ILE A 33 -14.37 -1.85 -7.82
C ILE A 33 -15.57 -1.94 -8.74
N ASN A 34 -15.39 -2.49 -9.94
CA ASN A 34 -16.48 -2.74 -10.89
C ASN A 34 -16.46 -4.20 -11.36
N THR A 35 -17.32 -4.52 -12.33
CA THR A 35 -17.43 -5.88 -12.89
C THR A 35 -16.16 -6.40 -13.56
N HIS A 36 -15.21 -5.52 -13.89
CA HIS A 36 -13.91 -5.85 -14.50
C HIS A 36 -12.77 -5.87 -13.47
N GLY A 37 -13.06 -5.62 -12.19
CA GLY A 37 -12.08 -5.66 -11.09
C GLY A 37 -11.79 -4.28 -10.47
N GLN A 38 -10.61 -4.16 -9.86
CA GLN A 38 -10.15 -2.94 -9.21
C GLN A 38 -9.71 -1.90 -10.25
N VAL A 39 -10.32 -0.71 -10.20
CA VAL A 39 -9.89 0.45 -11.00
C VAL A 39 -9.03 1.34 -10.11
N THR A 40 -7.81 1.61 -10.56
CA THR A 40 -6.85 2.44 -9.83
C THR A 40 -6.47 3.69 -10.61
N GLU A 41 -6.13 4.75 -9.88
CA GLU A 41 -5.43 5.92 -10.42
C GLU A 41 -3.96 5.87 -10.05
N ARG A 42 -3.12 6.40 -10.94
CA ARG A 42 -1.68 6.58 -10.74
C ARG A 42 -1.41 8.04 -10.40
N ILE A 43 -0.84 8.30 -9.23
CA ILE A 43 -0.62 9.64 -8.70
C ILE A 43 0.86 9.86 -8.44
N GLU A 44 1.44 10.87 -9.09
CA GLU A 44 2.80 11.29 -8.79
C GLU A 44 2.81 12.21 -7.57
N ARG A 45 3.54 11.81 -6.52
CA ARG A 45 3.77 12.60 -5.30
C ARG A 45 5.20 13.11 -5.33
N ARG A 46 5.37 14.43 -5.27
CA ARG A 46 6.68 15.10 -5.33
C ARG A 46 6.93 15.93 -4.07
N THR A 47 8.16 16.36 -3.87
CA THR A 47 8.53 17.26 -2.77
C THR A 47 7.56 18.44 -2.65
N GLY A 48 7.11 18.72 -1.43
CA GLY A 48 6.09 19.73 -1.13
C GLY A 48 4.64 19.25 -1.30
N THR A 49 4.39 18.06 -1.87
CA THR A 49 3.04 17.49 -1.89
C THR A 49 2.57 17.20 -0.47
N CYS A 50 1.36 17.67 -0.16
CA CYS A 50 0.66 17.43 1.09
C CYS A 50 -0.68 16.74 0.78
N ALA A 51 -0.84 15.49 1.22
CA ALA A 51 -2.02 14.69 0.90
C ALA A 51 -2.62 14.07 2.17
N ALA A 52 -3.94 13.97 2.19
CA ALA A 52 -4.65 13.21 3.22
C ALA A 52 -4.71 11.73 2.83
N LEU A 53 -4.76 10.88 3.85
CA LEU A 53 -5.09 9.47 3.73
C LEU A 53 -6.14 9.15 4.79
N ARG A 54 -7.20 8.44 4.42
CA ARG A 54 -8.29 8.10 5.33
C ARG A 54 -8.41 6.59 5.52
N PRO A 55 -8.99 6.13 6.64
CA PRO A 55 -9.36 4.73 6.79
C PRO A 55 -10.21 4.24 5.62
N GLY A 56 -9.89 3.07 5.06
CA GLY A 56 -10.56 2.50 3.90
C GLY A 56 -10.15 3.09 2.54
N GLU A 57 -9.24 4.06 2.48
CA GLU A 57 -8.58 4.45 1.22
C GLU A 57 -7.43 3.47 0.96
N TYR A 58 -7.61 2.59 -0.03
CA TYR A 58 -6.61 1.58 -0.39
C TYR A 58 -5.61 2.13 -1.40
N HIS A 59 -4.33 1.89 -1.12
CA HIS A 59 -3.24 2.32 -1.97
C HIS A 59 -2.02 1.41 -1.88
N ARG A 60 -1.05 1.66 -2.75
CA ARG A 60 0.33 1.22 -2.59
C ARG A 60 1.30 2.22 -3.21
N ILE A 61 2.51 2.21 -2.72
CA ILE A 61 3.67 2.92 -3.27
C ILE A 61 4.26 2.03 -4.36
N ASP A 62 3.89 2.33 -5.61
CA ASP A 62 4.22 1.50 -6.76
C ASP A 62 5.66 1.69 -7.23
N GLN A 63 6.14 2.94 -7.22
CA GLN A 63 7.51 3.28 -7.64
C GLN A 63 8.08 4.38 -6.76
N VAL A 64 9.35 4.29 -6.39
CA VAL A 64 10.06 5.34 -5.64
C VAL A 64 11.14 5.94 -6.54
N ALA A 65 11.30 7.27 -6.50
CA ALA A 65 12.35 7.94 -7.27
C ALA A 65 13.74 7.36 -6.93
N ALA A 66 14.68 7.37 -7.90
CA ALA A 66 16.01 6.79 -7.73
C ALA A 66 16.79 7.34 -6.52
N GLY A 67 16.59 8.61 -6.18
CA GLY A 67 17.17 9.25 -4.98
C GLY A 67 16.42 8.98 -3.67
N GLY A 68 15.41 8.11 -3.71
CA GLY A 68 14.49 7.83 -2.61
C GLY A 68 13.42 8.91 -2.42
N ALA A 69 12.63 8.72 -1.37
CA ALA A 69 11.72 9.72 -0.84
C ALA A 69 11.84 9.79 0.68
N TYR A 70 11.77 11.01 1.21
CA TYR A 70 11.59 11.29 2.63
C TYR A 70 10.22 11.93 2.82
N THR A 71 9.44 11.37 3.75
CA THR A 71 8.08 11.80 4.00
C THR A 71 7.85 11.99 5.49
N LEU A 72 7.07 13.00 5.84
CA LEU A 72 6.50 13.14 7.16
C LEU A 72 5.08 12.58 7.13
N PHE A 73 4.86 11.50 7.88
CA PHE A 73 3.55 10.86 8.00
C PHE A 73 2.98 11.12 9.39
N ILE A 74 1.90 11.89 9.45
CA ILE A 74 1.26 12.32 10.69
C ILE A 74 -0.06 11.58 10.82
N THR A 75 -0.26 10.86 11.91
CA THR A 75 -1.46 10.07 12.18
C THR A 75 -2.28 10.66 13.31
N CYS A 76 -3.60 10.50 13.22
CA CYS A 76 -4.54 10.66 14.33
C CYS A 76 -4.63 9.35 15.14
N PRO A 77 -5.43 9.29 16.24
CA PRO A 77 -5.70 8.03 16.93
C PRO A 77 -6.26 6.94 16.00
N LYS A 78 -5.99 5.67 16.36
CA LYS A 78 -6.45 4.50 15.62
C LYS A 78 -7.99 4.46 15.55
N SER A 79 -8.55 4.29 14.35
CA SER A 79 -9.99 4.25 14.11
C SER A 79 -10.51 2.94 13.51
N CYS A 80 -9.63 2.13 12.92
CA CYS A 80 -9.94 0.78 12.44
C CYS A 80 -8.68 -0.10 12.43
N ASP A 81 -8.78 -1.36 12.02
CA ASP A 81 -7.61 -2.21 11.81
C ASP A 81 -6.96 -1.99 10.46
N TRP A 82 -5.68 -2.34 10.32
CA TRP A 82 -4.93 -2.27 9.06
C TRP A 82 -5.15 -3.54 8.23
N GLY A 83 -5.31 -3.44 6.91
CA GLY A 83 -5.38 -4.62 6.06
C GLY A 83 -5.20 -4.36 4.56
N PHE A 84 -5.22 -5.46 3.82
CA PHE A 84 -5.04 -5.53 2.37
C PHE A 84 -6.38 -5.84 1.67
N LEU A 85 -6.56 -5.32 0.46
CA LEU A 85 -7.77 -5.52 -0.34
C LEU A 85 -7.62 -6.72 -1.27
N VAL A 86 -7.92 -7.90 -0.76
CA VAL A 86 -7.85 -9.17 -1.50
C VAL A 86 -9.21 -9.48 -2.11
N ASN A 87 -9.29 -9.51 -3.44
CA ASN A 87 -10.53 -9.79 -4.18
C ASN A 87 -11.72 -8.90 -3.73
N GLY A 88 -11.45 -7.66 -3.36
CA GLY A 88 -12.46 -6.70 -2.91
C GLY A 88 -12.85 -6.82 -1.43
N VAL A 89 -12.21 -7.70 -0.67
CA VAL A 89 -12.44 -7.87 0.77
C VAL A 89 -11.20 -7.46 1.53
N LYS A 90 -11.40 -6.76 2.65
CA LYS A 90 -10.33 -6.42 3.57
C LYS A 90 -9.85 -7.65 4.32
N VAL A 91 -8.58 -8.01 4.16
CA VAL A 91 -7.88 -9.06 4.90
C VAL A 91 -6.93 -8.41 5.90
N PRO A 92 -6.99 -8.75 7.20
CA PRO A 92 -6.05 -8.25 8.20
C PRO A 92 -4.58 -8.52 7.80
N TRP A 93 -3.69 -7.58 8.09
CA TRP A 93 -2.28 -7.64 7.66
C TRP A 93 -1.53 -8.88 8.16
N ASP A 94 -1.85 -9.35 9.37
CA ASP A 94 -1.23 -10.51 10.00
C ASP A 94 -1.65 -11.81 9.31
N VAL A 95 -2.92 -11.91 8.93
CA VAL A 95 -3.44 -13.03 8.11
C VAL A 95 -2.82 -12.98 6.71
N TYR A 96 -2.81 -11.80 6.08
CA TYR A 96 -2.30 -11.61 4.72
C TYR A 96 -0.83 -12.03 4.59
N THR A 97 0.01 -11.58 5.51
CA THR A 97 1.45 -11.86 5.48
C THR A 97 1.80 -13.29 5.89
N ALA A 98 0.95 -13.95 6.69
CA ALA A 98 1.11 -15.36 6.99
C ALA A 98 0.90 -16.24 5.74
N ASP A 99 -0.11 -15.95 4.92
CA ASP A 99 -0.37 -16.69 3.66
C ASP A 99 0.77 -16.50 2.64
N ASP A 100 1.33 -15.30 2.56
CA ASP A 100 2.50 -15.03 1.71
C ASP A 100 3.74 -15.82 2.18
N SER A 101 3.91 -16.02 3.48
CA SER A 101 5.02 -16.83 4.00
C SER A 101 4.89 -18.32 3.63
N ALA A 102 3.67 -18.88 3.67
CA ALA A 102 3.41 -20.27 3.32
C ALA A 102 3.60 -20.55 1.82
N SER A 103 3.24 -19.59 0.96
CA SER A 103 3.47 -19.68 -0.49
C SER A 103 4.95 -19.49 -0.87
N PHE A 104 5.70 -18.69 -0.11
CA PHE A 104 7.15 -18.54 -0.28
C PHE A 104 7.93 -19.80 0.13
N GLU A 105 7.50 -20.52 1.19
CA GLU A 105 8.10 -21.81 1.55
C GLU A 105 7.80 -22.92 0.53
N SER A 106 6.57 -22.98 0.02
CA SER A 106 6.19 -23.95 -1.02
C SER A 106 7.01 -23.80 -2.31
N SER A 107 7.29 -22.56 -2.73
CA SER A 107 8.10 -22.27 -3.94
C SER A 107 9.59 -22.58 -3.77
N ARG A 108 10.16 -22.53 -2.55
CA ARG A 108 11.53 -22.97 -2.28
C ARG A 108 11.71 -24.48 -2.39
N VAL A 109 10.71 -25.28 -1.98
CA VAL A 109 10.79 -26.74 -2.02
C VAL A 109 10.61 -27.29 -3.44
N ALA A 110 9.90 -26.56 -4.31
CA ALA A 110 9.66 -26.98 -5.70
C ALA A 110 10.84 -26.71 -6.67
N GLY A 111 11.86 -25.96 -6.25
CA GLY A 111 13.01 -25.58 -7.08
C GLY A 111 14.21 -26.53 -7.07
N ASP A 112 14.15 -27.61 -6.29
CA ASP A 112 15.26 -28.57 -6.06
C ASP A 112 15.04 -29.93 -6.75
N LYS A 113 14.52 -29.93 -8.00
CA LYS A 113 14.42 -31.12 -8.84
C LYS A 113 14.91 -30.87 -10.26
#